data_AF-A0A945VVR2-F1
#
_entry.id   AF-A0A945VVR2-F1
#
_cell.length_a   1.000
_cell.length_b   1.000
_cell.length_c   1.000
_cell.angle_alpha   90.00
_cell.angle_beta   90.00
_cell.angle_gamma   90.00
#
_symmetry.space_group_name_H-M   'P 1'
#
loop_
_entity.id
_entity.type
_entity.pdbx_description
1 polymer ?
#
loop_
_entity_poly.entity_id
_entity_poly.type
_entity_poly.pdbx_seq_one_letter_code
_entity_poly.pdbx_strand_id
1 'polypeptide(L)'
;MKLKQHIIYGGVASLCLFPKFGFLSGVFWAASVLIDVDHYIDYIYQNRFSCLSIKKMFIYCDMIFDWKDRQGFLGLSIFHTIEVVIGVYLISAWMSSDVIKAIFWGMVFHMILDIIYLLKIKSLFARAFSLIEYVIRKQLIIRNGFLPNKMHEKILIAVNNRSQISKILKE
;
A
#
# COMPACT_ATOMS: atom_id res chain seq x y z
N MET A 1 1.00 -7.02 2.30
CA MET A 1 1.07 -8.12 3.30
C MET A 1 0.49 -7.57 4.63
N LYS A 2 0.39 -8.30 5.76
CA LYS A 2 -0.11 -7.66 7.02
C LYS A 2 0.98 -6.80 7.67
N LEU A 3 0.61 -5.66 8.26
CA LEU A 3 1.53 -4.75 8.97
C LEU A 3 2.46 -5.48 9.96
N LYS A 4 1.92 -6.43 10.73
CA LYS A 4 2.71 -7.24 11.67
C LYS A 4 3.86 -7.98 10.98
N GLN A 5 3.64 -8.47 9.77
CA GLN A 5 4.68 -9.19 9.00
C GLN A 5 5.74 -8.23 8.47
N HIS A 6 5.37 -7.02 8.02
CA HIS A 6 6.34 -5.99 7.65
C HIS A 6 7.22 -5.59 8.84
N ILE A 7 6.62 -5.39 10.01
CA ILE A 7 7.36 -5.09 11.26
C ILE A 7 8.37 -6.20 11.57
N ILE A 8 7.95 -7.47 11.51
CA ILE A 8 8.82 -8.61 11.84
C ILE A 8 9.92 -8.77 10.80
N TYR A 9 9.60 -8.87 9.51
CA TYR A 9 10.61 -9.10 8.47
C TYR A 9 11.56 -7.91 8.31
N GLY A 10 11.05 -6.68 8.38
CA GLY A 10 11.87 -5.48 8.41
C GLY A 10 12.76 -5.43 9.65
N GLY A 11 12.24 -5.81 10.82
CA GLY A 11 13.00 -5.83 12.06
C GLY A 11 14.15 -6.84 12.02
N VAL A 12 13.88 -8.06 11.54
CA VAL A 12 14.92 -9.08 11.33
C VAL A 12 15.98 -8.59 10.34
N ALA A 13 15.58 -8.05 9.19
CA ALA A 13 16.53 -7.51 8.21
C ALA A 13 17.37 -6.36 8.79
N SER A 14 16.76 -5.46 9.55
CA SER A 14 17.44 -4.36 10.23
C SER A 14 18.48 -4.83 11.24
N LEU A 15 18.15 -5.85 12.04
CA LEU A 15 19.10 -6.46 12.98
C LEU A 15 20.30 -7.09 12.26
N CYS A 16 20.07 -7.75 11.12
CA CYS A 16 21.16 -8.29 10.30
C CYS A 16 22.07 -7.19 9.71
N LEU A 17 21.51 -6.02 9.39
CA LEU A 17 22.25 -4.88 8.86
C LEU A 17 22.98 -4.06 9.94
N PHE A 18 22.54 -4.15 11.19
CA PHE A 18 23.04 -3.33 12.30
C PHE A 18 24.56 -3.38 12.50
N PRO A 19 25.27 -4.52 12.42
CA PRO A 19 26.72 -4.56 12.66
C PRO A 19 27.54 -3.69 11.70
N LYS A 20 27.04 -3.48 10.48
CA LYS A 20 27.71 -2.67 9.45
C LYS A 20 27.19 -1.24 9.39
N PHE A 21 25.89 -1.05 9.58
CA PHE A 21 25.21 0.21 9.30
C PHE A 21 24.76 0.98 10.55
N GLY A 22 24.84 0.38 11.74
CA GLY A 22 24.48 1.00 13.02
C GLY A 22 23.08 1.63 12.98
N PHE A 23 22.98 2.90 13.38
CA PHE A 23 21.73 3.66 13.39
C PHE A 23 20.98 3.67 12.04
N LEU A 24 21.69 3.62 10.91
CA LEU A 24 21.06 3.61 9.58
C LEU A 24 20.19 2.37 9.36
N SER A 25 20.46 1.24 10.03
CA SER A 25 19.58 0.06 9.94
C SER A 25 18.22 0.32 10.60
N GLY A 26 18.16 1.16 11.63
CA GLY A 26 16.91 1.62 12.25
C GLY A 26 16.11 2.54 11.33
N VAL A 27 16.79 3.44 10.60
CA VAL A 27 16.16 4.30 9.57
C VAL A 27 15.57 3.45 8.44
N PHE A 28 16.34 2.46 7.97
CA PHE A 28 15.88 1.48 6.98
C PHE A 28 14.60 0.76 7.46
N TRP A 29 14.60 0.28 8.71
CA TRP A 29 13.44 -0.41 9.29
C TRP A 29 12.22 0.50 9.36
N ALA A 30 12.40 1.71 9.90
CA ALA A 30 11.33 2.69 10.01
C ALA A 30 10.73 2.99 8.63
N ALA A 31 11.56 3.25 7.62
CA ALA A 31 11.09 3.47 6.25
C ALA A 31 10.35 2.26 5.67
N SER A 32 10.84 1.03 5.94
CA SER A 32 10.19 -0.21 5.49
C SER A 32 8.81 -0.46 6.13
N VAL A 33 8.49 0.19 7.26
CA VAL A 33 7.18 0.08 7.91
C VAL A 33 6.31 1.29 7.59
N LEU A 34 6.89 2.49 7.57
CA LEU A 34 6.16 3.75 7.38
C LEU A 34 5.66 3.96 5.95
N ILE A 35 6.20 3.23 4.97
CA ILE A 35 5.67 3.25 3.61
C ILE A 35 4.18 2.85 3.55
N ASP A 36 3.72 1.93 4.41
CA ASP A 36 2.32 1.50 4.54
C ASP A 36 1.38 2.59 5.07
N VAL A 37 1.90 3.75 5.51
CA VAL A 37 1.06 4.88 5.93
C VAL A 37 0.20 5.37 4.75
N ASP A 38 0.61 5.11 3.51
CA ASP A 38 -0.21 5.43 2.34
C ASP A 38 -1.57 4.74 2.34
N HIS A 39 -1.72 3.53 2.91
CA HIS A 39 -3.01 2.88 3.10
C HIS A 39 -3.97 3.68 3.99
N TYR A 40 -3.42 4.36 5.00
CA TYR A 40 -4.21 5.25 5.85
C TYR A 40 -4.60 6.54 5.11
N ILE A 41 -3.69 7.09 4.32
CA ILE A 41 -3.96 8.25 3.46
C ILE A 41 -5.04 7.91 2.44
N ASP A 42 -4.94 6.75 1.78
CA ASP A 42 -5.92 6.22 0.83
C ASP A 42 -7.29 6.08 1.49
N TYR A 43 -7.35 5.48 2.68
CA TYR A 43 -8.61 5.34 3.42
C TYR A 43 -9.26 6.69 3.72
N ILE A 44 -8.50 7.66 4.24
CA ILE A 44 -9.00 9.00 4.56
C ILE A 44 -9.49 9.70 3.29
N TYR A 45 -8.70 9.65 2.22
CA TYR A 45 -9.05 10.27 0.95
C TYR A 45 -10.35 9.69 0.39
N GLN A 46 -10.46 8.35 0.35
CA GLN A 46 -11.64 7.66 -0.17
C GLN A 46 -12.89 7.92 0.69
N ASN A 47 -12.71 8.06 2.01
CA ASN A 47 -13.81 8.42 2.92
C ASN A 47 -14.09 9.93 3.00
N ARG A 48 -13.42 10.75 2.18
CA ARG A 48 -13.57 12.21 2.13
C ARG A 48 -13.34 12.88 3.48
N PHE A 49 -12.36 12.40 4.25
CA PHE A 49 -12.00 12.91 5.58
C PHE A 49 -13.13 12.84 6.62
N SER A 50 -14.21 12.08 6.34
CA SER A 50 -15.35 11.95 7.25
C SER A 50 -15.06 11.03 8.44
N CYS A 51 -14.02 10.18 8.35
CA CYS A 51 -13.65 9.26 9.43
C CYS A 51 -12.14 9.05 9.55
N LEU A 52 -11.56 9.47 10.67
CA LEU A 52 -10.12 9.33 10.96
C LEU A 52 -9.80 8.09 11.84
N SER A 53 -10.72 7.13 11.92
CA SER A 53 -10.52 5.96 12.79
C SER A 53 -9.57 4.94 12.15
N ILE A 54 -8.40 4.75 12.77
CA ILE A 54 -7.40 3.73 12.39
C ILE A 54 -8.02 2.31 12.42
N LYS A 55 -8.88 2.01 13.39
CA LYS A 55 -9.55 0.70 13.47
C LYS A 55 -10.43 0.46 12.24
N LYS A 56 -11.18 1.46 11.79
CA LYS A 56 -12.01 1.35 10.58
C LYS A 56 -11.17 1.28 9.32
N MET A 57 -10.01 1.96 9.28
CA MET A 57 -9.04 1.81 8.18
C MET A 57 -8.59 0.35 8.04
N PHE A 58 -8.23 -0.34 9.13
CA PHE A 58 -7.82 -1.75 9.03
C PHE A 58 -8.95 -2.64 8.49
N ILE A 59 -10.20 -2.44 8.96
CA ILE A 59 -11.36 -3.18 8.43
C ILE A 59 -11.55 -2.89 6.93
N TYR A 60 -11.43 -1.63 6.52
CA TYR A 60 -11.53 -1.22 5.13
C TYR A 60 -10.45 -1.89 4.26
N CYS A 61 -9.19 -1.90 4.72
CA CYS A 61 -8.09 -2.54 4.01
C CYS A 61 -8.27 -4.06 3.89
N ASP A 62 -8.72 -4.72 4.96
CA ASP A 62 -9.03 -6.16 4.94
C ASP A 62 -10.14 -6.46 3.92
N MET A 63 -11.23 -5.67 3.91
CA MET A 63 -12.31 -5.85 2.93
C MET A 63 -11.87 -5.57 1.49
N ILE A 64 -11.04 -4.55 1.27
CA ILE A 64 -10.44 -4.29 -0.05
C ILE A 64 -9.64 -5.49 -0.53
N PHE A 65 -8.85 -6.08 0.37
CA PHE A 65 -8.02 -7.22 0.04
C PHE A 65 -8.87 -8.44 -0.34
N ASP A 66 -10.00 -8.66 0.32
CA ASP A 66 -10.94 -9.72 -0.06
C ASP A 66 -11.57 -9.46 -1.45
N TRP A 67 -11.64 -8.20 -1.88
CA TRP A 67 -12.29 -7.77 -3.12
C TRP A 67 -11.31 -7.51 -4.27
N LYS A 68 -10.02 -7.72 -4.04
CA LYS A 68 -8.92 -7.41 -4.97
C LYS A 68 -9.06 -8.05 -6.36
N ASP A 69 -9.76 -9.18 -6.45
CA ASP A 69 -9.95 -9.95 -7.69
C ASP A 69 -11.28 -9.63 -8.40
N ARG A 70 -12.12 -8.75 -7.82
CA ARG A 70 -13.40 -8.35 -8.43
C ARG A 70 -13.15 -7.45 -9.64
N GLN A 71 -14.00 -7.60 -10.67
CA GLN A 71 -13.93 -6.77 -11.86
C GLN A 71 -14.12 -5.29 -11.53
N GLY A 72 -13.26 -4.46 -12.13
CA GLY A 72 -13.26 -3.02 -11.91
C GLY A 72 -12.58 -2.55 -10.63
N PHE A 73 -12.00 -3.46 -9.83
CA PHE A 73 -11.12 -3.08 -8.74
C PHE A 73 -9.77 -2.61 -9.29
N LEU A 74 -9.29 -1.48 -8.77
CA LEU A 74 -7.96 -0.94 -9.05
C LEU A 74 -7.45 -0.17 -7.84
N GLY A 75 -6.55 -0.77 -7.08
CA GLY A 75 -5.87 -0.09 -5.98
C GLY A 75 -4.75 0.83 -6.49
N LEU A 76 -4.59 1.98 -5.84
CA LEU A 76 -3.41 2.83 -5.92
C LEU A 76 -2.91 3.06 -4.50
N SER A 77 -1.60 2.92 -4.30
CA SER A 77 -0.94 3.25 -3.04
C SER A 77 0.30 4.05 -3.42
N ILE A 78 0.24 5.37 -3.19
CA ILE A 78 1.12 6.34 -3.86
C ILE A 78 2.60 6.08 -3.53
N PHE A 79 2.92 5.71 -2.29
CA PHE A 79 4.32 5.45 -1.90
C PHE A 79 4.88 4.14 -2.47
N HIS A 80 4.01 3.27 -2.96
CA HIS A 80 4.36 2.04 -3.68
C HIS A 80 4.51 2.22 -5.19
N THR A 81 4.43 3.46 -5.68
CA THR A 81 4.61 3.75 -7.10
C THR A 81 6.08 3.90 -7.45
N ILE A 82 6.47 3.42 -8.64
CA ILE A 82 7.84 3.52 -9.14
C ILE A 82 8.29 4.97 -9.25
N GLU A 83 7.37 5.91 -9.54
CA GLU A 83 7.67 7.34 -9.61
C GLU A 83 8.16 7.89 -8.27
N VAL A 84 7.48 7.55 -7.17
CA VAL A 84 7.90 7.98 -5.83
C VAL A 84 9.24 7.36 -5.45
N VAL A 85 9.42 6.07 -5.73
CA VAL A 85 10.66 5.34 -5.41
C VAL A 85 11.86 5.91 -6.18
N ILE A 86 11.70 6.16 -7.49
CA ILE A 86 12.72 6.82 -8.31
C ILE A 86 12.98 8.23 -7.78
N GLY A 87 11.94 8.98 -7.40
CA GLY A 87 12.09 10.31 -6.80
C GLY A 87 12.97 10.28 -5.54
N VAL A 88 12.70 9.34 -4.62
CA VAL A 88 13.51 9.17 -3.40
C VAL A 88 14.96 8.77 -3.73
N TYR A 89 15.15 7.90 -4.74
CA TYR A 89 16.49 7.55 -5.22
C TYR A 89 17.25 8.77 -5.78
N LEU A 90 16.62 9.58 -6.62
CA LEU A 90 17.26 10.76 -7.21
C LEU A 90 17.61 11.80 -6.15
N ILE A 91 16.73 12.02 -5.16
CA ILE A 91 17.01 12.90 -4.02
C ILE A 91 18.20 12.36 -3.23
N SER A 92 18.24 11.05 -2.99
CA SER A 92 19.34 10.39 -2.29
C SER A 92 20.68 10.55 -3.01
N ALA A 93 20.70 10.38 -4.33
CA ALA A 93 21.89 10.55 -5.16
C ALA A 93 22.35 12.00 -5.20
N TRP A 94 21.41 12.94 -5.39
CA TRP A 94 21.71 14.37 -5.45
C TRP A 94 22.28 14.91 -4.12
N MET A 95 21.68 14.53 -2.99
CA MET A 95 22.13 14.98 -1.67
C MET A 95 23.31 14.16 -1.13
N SER A 96 23.67 13.04 -1.77
CA SER A 96 24.67 12.09 -1.28
C SER A 96 24.45 11.64 0.18
N SER A 97 23.19 11.64 0.64
CA SER A 97 22.83 11.39 2.05
C SER A 97 22.58 9.92 2.32
N ASP A 98 23.36 9.34 3.24
CA ASP A 98 23.21 7.93 3.65
C ASP A 98 21.90 7.66 4.41
N VAL A 99 21.34 8.67 5.07
CA VAL A 99 20.01 8.58 5.70
C VAL A 99 18.94 8.40 4.64
N ILE A 100 18.98 9.18 3.55
CA ILE A 100 18.00 9.05 2.46
C ILE A 100 18.24 7.75 1.69
N LYS A 101 19.50 7.30 1.53
CA LYS A 101 19.79 5.96 0.98
C LYS A 101 19.16 4.86 1.84
N ALA A 102 19.24 4.95 3.16
CA ALA A 102 18.63 3.99 4.07
C ALA A 102 17.10 3.99 3.93
N ILE A 103 16.47 5.17 3.79
CA ILE A 103 15.03 5.30 3.50
C ILE A 103 14.68 4.60 2.19
N PHE A 104 15.39 4.92 1.10
CA PHE A 104 15.20 4.31 -0.21
C PHE A 104 15.27 2.78 -0.13
N TRP A 105 16.31 2.23 0.49
CA TRP A 105 16.47 0.78 0.62
C TRP A 105 15.39 0.15 1.50
N GLY A 106 14.93 0.85 2.54
CA GLY A 106 13.80 0.42 3.36
C GLY A 106 12.51 0.30 2.54
N MET A 107 12.24 1.29 1.69
CA MET A 107 11.10 1.28 0.76
C MET A 107 11.22 0.14 -0.26
N VAL A 108 12.39 -0.03 -0.89
CA VAL A 108 12.64 -1.12 -1.85
C VAL A 108 12.43 -2.48 -1.19
N PHE A 109 12.98 -2.68 0.01
CA PHE A 109 12.80 -3.92 0.76
C PHE A 109 11.32 -4.21 1.04
N HIS A 110 10.57 -3.21 1.50
CA HIS A 110 9.14 -3.35 1.69
C HIS A 110 8.42 -3.81 0.42
N MET A 111 8.66 -3.12 -0.70
CA MET A 111 8.02 -3.44 -1.97
C MET A 111 8.36 -4.85 -2.45
N ILE A 112 9.59 -5.32 -2.25
CA ILE A 112 9.98 -6.70 -2.57
C ILE A 112 9.13 -7.70 -1.78
N LEU A 113 8.94 -7.47 -0.46
CA LEU A 113 8.08 -8.33 0.35
C LEU A 113 6.63 -8.32 -0.14
N ASP A 114 6.14 -7.15 -0.55
CA ASP A 114 4.78 -7.00 -1.06
C ASP A 114 4.60 -7.70 -2.42
N ILE A 115 5.55 -7.58 -3.35
CA ILE A 115 5.55 -8.31 -4.63
C ILE A 115 5.59 -9.81 -4.38
N ILE A 116 6.48 -10.30 -3.52
CA ILE A 116 6.55 -11.73 -3.16
C ILE A 116 5.21 -12.21 -2.60
N TYR A 117 4.59 -11.43 -1.72
CA TYR A 117 3.29 -11.75 -1.15
C TYR A 117 2.19 -11.80 -2.21
N LEU A 118 2.11 -10.78 -3.08
CA LEU A 118 1.13 -10.69 -4.17
C LEU A 118 1.29 -11.82 -5.20
N LEU A 119 2.52 -12.21 -5.51
CA LEU A 119 2.83 -13.37 -6.36
C LEU A 119 2.32 -14.67 -5.73
N LYS A 120 2.55 -14.87 -4.42
CA LYS A 120 2.09 -16.07 -3.70
C LYS A 120 0.57 -16.22 -3.74
N ILE A 121 -0.16 -15.10 -3.66
CA ILE A 121 -1.63 -15.09 -3.72
C ILE A 121 -2.19 -14.89 -5.14
N LYS A 122 -1.33 -14.87 -6.17
CA LYS A 122 -1.68 -14.70 -7.60
C LYS A 122 -2.48 -13.42 -7.92
N SER A 123 -2.26 -12.35 -7.16
CA SER A 123 -3.02 -11.10 -7.26
C SER A 123 -2.13 -9.89 -7.60
N LEU A 124 -1.05 -10.11 -8.35
CA LEU A 124 -0.06 -9.07 -8.68
C LEU A 124 -0.69 -7.81 -9.29
N PHE A 125 -1.71 -8.00 -10.14
CA PHE A 125 -2.35 -6.90 -10.84
C PHE A 125 -3.50 -6.24 -10.06
N ALA A 126 -3.76 -6.58 -8.80
CA ALA A 126 -4.83 -5.88 -8.05
C ALA A 126 -4.50 -4.41 -7.75
N ARG A 127 -3.21 -4.06 -7.74
CA ARG A 127 -2.70 -2.70 -7.52
C ARG A 127 -1.96 -2.23 -8.77
N ALA A 128 -1.94 -0.92 -9.01
CA ALA A 128 -1.03 -0.31 -9.98
C ALA A 128 0.32 0.01 -9.31
N PHE A 129 1.42 -0.29 -9.99
CA PHE A 129 2.80 -0.02 -9.55
C PHE A 129 3.35 1.31 -10.07
N SER A 130 2.58 2.00 -10.90
CA SER A 130 2.91 3.32 -11.44
C SER A 130 1.67 4.21 -11.47
N LEU A 131 1.87 5.53 -11.31
CA LEU A 131 0.82 6.52 -11.52
C LEU A 131 0.31 6.50 -12.97
N ILE A 132 1.22 6.36 -13.94
CA ILE A 132 0.88 6.24 -15.36
C ILE A 132 0.06 4.96 -15.60
N GLU A 133 0.51 3.83 -15.05
CA GLU A 133 -0.22 2.56 -15.12
C GLU A 133 -1.64 2.70 -14.55
N TYR A 134 -1.77 3.34 -13.38
CA TYR A 134 -3.06 3.59 -12.75
C TYR A 134 -4.00 4.38 -13.66
N VAL A 135 -3.54 5.47 -14.28
CA VAL A 135 -4.35 6.28 -15.19
C VAL A 135 -4.82 5.45 -16.39
N ILE A 136 -3.92 4.71 -17.04
CA ILE A 136 -4.24 3.89 -18.21
C ILE A 136 -5.27 2.81 -17.83
N ARG A 137 -5.02 2.06 -16.75
CA ARG A 137 -5.91 0.98 -16.31
C ARG A 137 -7.26 1.50 -15.87
N LYS A 138 -7.31 2.64 -15.18
CA LYS A 138 -8.55 3.30 -14.79
C LYS A 138 -9.40 3.65 -16.01
N GLN A 139 -8.80 4.19 -17.08
CA GLN A 139 -9.51 4.50 -18.32
C GLN A 139 -10.03 3.23 -19.00
N LEU A 140 -9.24 2.15 -19.04
CA LEU A 140 -9.68 0.86 -19.60
C LEU A 140 -10.87 0.27 -18.81
N ILE A 141 -10.83 0.31 -17.49
CA ILE A 141 -11.94 -0.13 -16.62
C ILE A 141 -13.22 0.67 -16.93
N ILE A 142 -13.12 1.99 -17.07
CA ILE A 142 -14.26 2.87 -17.41
C ILE A 142 -14.79 2.54 -18.81
N ARG A 143 -13.92 2.35 -19.80
CA ARG A 143 -14.32 1.97 -21.17
C ARG A 143 -15.05 0.63 -21.22
N ASN A 144 -14.71 -0.30 -20.33
CA ASN A 144 -15.37 -1.58 -20.19
C ASN A 144 -16.67 -1.53 -19.35
N GLY A 145 -17.17 -0.33 -19.02
CA GLY A 145 -18.44 -0.13 -18.34
C GLY A 145 -18.40 -0.25 -16.81
N PHE A 146 -17.22 -0.33 -16.21
CA PHE A 146 -17.06 -0.42 -14.76
C PHE A 146 -16.75 0.96 -14.13
N LEU A 147 -17.13 1.11 -12.85
CA LEU A 147 -16.88 2.32 -12.07
C LEU A 147 -15.90 2.01 -10.92
N PRO A 148 -14.61 2.36 -11.05
CA PRO A 148 -13.57 1.99 -10.06
C PRO A 148 -13.91 2.46 -8.63
N ASN A 149 -14.41 3.68 -8.50
CA ASN A 149 -14.73 4.28 -7.20
C ASN A 149 -15.94 3.63 -6.51
N LYS A 150 -16.84 3.01 -7.27
CA LYS A 150 -18.07 2.41 -6.72
C LYS A 150 -17.77 1.26 -5.75
N MET A 151 -16.67 0.55 -5.97
CA MET A 151 -16.22 -0.51 -5.06
C MET A 151 -15.75 0.06 -3.73
N HIS A 152 -14.94 1.12 -3.75
CA HIS A 152 -14.52 1.81 -2.53
C HIS A 152 -15.73 2.36 -1.75
N GLU A 153 -16.70 2.97 -2.43
CA GLU A 153 -17.94 3.46 -1.82
C GLU A 153 -18.73 2.35 -1.12
N LYS A 154 -18.93 1.20 -1.79
CA LYS A 154 -19.61 0.03 -1.20
C LYS A 154 -18.93 -0.44 0.09
N ILE A 155 -17.60 -0.57 0.07
CA ILE A 155 -16.83 -1.01 1.24
C ILE A 155 -16.95 0.03 2.36
N LEU A 156 -16.83 1.32 2.05
CA LEU A 156 -16.95 2.39 3.05
C LEU A 156 -18.33 2.43 3.71
N ILE A 157 -19.41 2.17 2.96
CA ILE A 157 -20.75 2.04 3.51
C ILE A 157 -20.81 0.86 4.50
N ALA A 158 -20.27 -0.30 4.15
CA ALA A 158 -20.19 -1.46 5.05
C ALA A 158 -19.38 -1.16 6.33
N VAL A 159 -18.21 -0.54 6.19
CA VAL A 159 -17.33 -0.20 7.33
C VAL A 159 -18.00 0.78 8.28
N ASN A 160 -18.81 1.70 7.76
CA ASN A 160 -19.53 2.68 8.57
C ASN A 160 -20.85 2.16 9.14
N ASN A 161 -21.50 1.19 8.50
CA ASN A 161 -22.75 0.57 8.94
C ASN A 161 -22.55 -0.91 9.32
N ARG A 162 -22.33 -1.20 10.60
CA ARG A 162 -22.13 -2.57 11.12
C ARG A 162 -23.22 -3.58 10.69
N SER A 163 -24.45 -3.13 10.42
CA SER A 163 -25.57 -3.98 10.00
C SER A 163 -25.51 -4.44 8.53
N GLN A 164 -24.66 -3.84 7.68
CA GLN A 164 -24.56 -4.18 6.25
C GLN A 164 -23.38 -5.08 5.89
N ILE A 165 -22.44 -5.32 6.81
CA ILE A 165 -21.24 -6.15 6.57
C ILE A 165 -21.63 -7.57 6.10
N SER A 166 -22.66 -8.18 6.69
CA SER A 166 -23.11 -9.53 6.34
C SER A 166 -23.85 -9.65 5.00
N LYS A 167 -24.41 -8.54 4.48
CA LYS A 167 -25.07 -8.50 3.16
C LYS A 167 -24.04 -8.41 2.03
N ILE A 168 -23.00 -7.61 2.23
CA ILE A 168 -21.99 -7.29 1.21
C ILE A 168 -20.98 -8.43 1.02
N LEU A 169 -20.73 -9.25 2.05
CA LEU A 169 -19.87 -10.43 1.93
C LEU A 169 -20.50 -11.61 1.16
N LYS A 170 -21.80 -11.55 0.81
CA LYS A 170 -22.53 -12.61 0.10
C LYS A 170 -22.78 -12.34 -1.38
N GLU A 171 -22.49 -11.13 -1.86
CA GLU A 171 -22.50 -10.75 -3.29
C GLU A 171 -21.08 -10.78 -3.85
#